data_AF-A0AAN6KXX0-F1
#
_entry.id   AF-A0AAN6KXX0-F1
#
_cell.length_a   1.000
_cell.length_b   1.000
_cell.length_c   1.000
_cell.angle_alpha   90.00
_cell.angle_beta   90.00
_cell.angle_gamma   90.00
#
_symmetry.space_group_name_H-M   'P 1'
#
loop_
_entity.id
_entity.type
_entity.pdbx_description
1 polymer ?
#
loop_
_entity_poly.entity_id
_entity_poly.type
_entity_poly.pdbx_seq_one_letter_code
_entity_poly.pdbx_strand_id
1 'polypeptide(L)'
;MFTYQIVPGYFLQSDPATQPHFDYTTHNFGLINRPYPSEGNPPDPNPLTQWQHSTTFLRTLPSTSPPGTSHKLFYLARHGQGYHNVAEAFYGKEAWDAHWSALEGNGTMTWDDALLTGLGEEQAREAGRFLERQFGSGVGMPVPGGWVVSPLRRCLETAGLTWGGAWVGWVGGWGGGV
;
A
#
# COMPACT_ATOMS: atom_id res chain seq x y z
N MET A 1 -1.89 -17.47 -21.87
CA MET A 1 -2.69 -16.31 -21.42
C MET A 1 -2.70 -16.33 -19.90
N PHE A 2 -2.46 -15.21 -19.23
CA PHE A 2 -2.47 -15.14 -17.76
C PHE A 2 -3.85 -14.72 -17.26
N THR A 3 -4.26 -15.28 -16.13
CA THR A 3 -5.47 -14.87 -15.40
C THR A 3 -5.05 -14.27 -14.07
N TYR A 4 -5.65 -13.14 -13.72
CA TYR A 4 -5.37 -12.44 -12.47
C TYR A 4 -6.65 -12.39 -11.64
N GLN A 5 -6.52 -12.70 -10.36
CA GLN A 5 -7.61 -12.65 -9.40
C GLN A 5 -7.06 -12.27 -8.03
N ILE A 6 -7.89 -11.62 -7.22
CA ILE A 6 -7.60 -11.46 -5.79
C ILE A 6 -7.81 -12.79 -5.07
N VAL A 7 -7.10 -12.99 -3.96
CA VAL A 7 -7.35 -14.12 -3.05
C VAL A 7 -8.11 -13.59 -1.84
N PRO A 8 -9.43 -13.85 -1.72
CA PRO A 8 -10.25 -13.31 -0.64
C PRO A 8 -9.93 -13.96 0.71
N GLY A 9 -10.42 -13.34 1.80
CA GLY A 9 -10.34 -13.90 3.15
C GLY A 9 -9.01 -13.69 3.87
N TYR A 10 -8.10 -12.88 3.31
CA TYR A 10 -6.87 -12.46 3.98
C TYR A 10 -6.88 -10.99 4.40
N PHE A 11 -7.55 -10.13 3.63
CA PHE A 11 -7.60 -8.70 3.85
C PHE A 11 -9.04 -8.20 3.95
N LEU A 12 -9.33 -7.38 4.97
CA LEU A 12 -10.65 -6.78 5.19
C LEU A 12 -11.11 -5.98 3.97
N GLN A 13 -10.20 -5.34 3.24
CA GLN A 13 -10.49 -4.58 2.02
C GLN A 13 -11.14 -5.42 0.91
N SER A 14 -11.01 -6.75 0.96
CA SER A 14 -11.64 -7.67 0.01
C SER A 14 -12.97 -8.25 0.50
N ASP A 15 -13.35 -7.99 1.75
CA ASP A 15 -14.60 -8.47 2.33
C ASP A 15 -15.76 -7.56 1.88
N PRO A 16 -16.83 -8.12 1.27
CA PRO A 16 -18.01 -7.35 0.89
C PRO A 16 -18.71 -6.61 2.04
N ALA A 17 -18.48 -7.01 3.30
CA ALA A 17 -19.02 -6.36 4.48
C ALA A 17 -18.20 -5.13 4.92
N THR A 18 -16.99 -4.93 4.38
CA THR A 18 -16.14 -3.79 4.74
C THR A 18 -16.69 -2.49 4.14
N GLN A 19 -16.80 -1.48 4.99
CA GLN A 19 -17.31 -0.17 4.58
C GLN A 19 -16.34 0.52 3.60
N PRO A 20 -16.85 1.35 2.66
CA PRO A 20 -16.02 2.03 1.67
C PRO A 20 -14.91 2.93 2.25
N HIS A 21 -15.13 3.49 3.45
CA HIS A 21 -14.16 4.32 4.16
C HIS A 21 -13.39 3.48 5.18
N PHE A 22 -12.51 2.62 4.68
CA PHE A 22 -11.69 1.74 5.51
C PHE A 22 -10.43 2.46 6.02
N ASP A 23 -10.30 2.60 7.34
CA ASP A 23 -9.08 3.07 7.98
C ASP A 23 -8.13 1.89 8.24
N TYR A 24 -7.15 1.75 7.36
CA TYR A 24 -6.14 0.70 7.44
C TYR A 24 -5.18 0.87 8.62
N THR A 25 -5.06 2.08 9.19
CA THR A 25 -4.09 2.38 10.25
C THR A 25 -4.48 1.78 11.59
N THR A 26 -5.78 1.56 11.80
CA THR A 26 -6.37 0.99 13.03
C THR A 26 -6.62 -0.51 12.94
N HIS A 27 -6.41 -1.13 11.77
CA HIS A 27 -6.76 -2.53 11.49
C HIS A 27 -5.57 -3.38 11.01
N ASN A 28 -4.34 -3.08 11.43
CA ASN A 28 -3.15 -3.84 11.02
C ASN A 28 -3.01 -3.97 9.48
N PHE A 29 -3.16 -2.84 8.77
CA PHE A 29 -3.25 -2.77 7.30
C PHE A 29 -4.44 -3.54 6.70
N GLY A 30 -5.40 -3.96 7.53
CA GLY A 30 -6.53 -4.80 7.14
C GLY A 30 -6.23 -6.30 7.09
N LEU A 31 -5.05 -6.76 7.54
CA LEU A 31 -4.79 -8.20 7.64
C LEU A 31 -5.74 -8.84 8.68
N ILE A 32 -6.53 -9.81 8.24
CA ILE A 32 -7.48 -10.52 9.09
C ILE A 32 -6.72 -11.41 10.09
N ASN A 33 -7.09 -11.35 11.37
CA ASN A 33 -6.59 -12.28 12.38
C ASN A 33 -7.22 -13.67 12.17
N ARG A 34 -6.39 -14.65 11.81
CA ARG A 34 -6.81 -16.01 11.41
C ARG A 34 -5.65 -17.00 11.51
N PRO A 35 -5.93 -18.30 11.71
CA PRO A 35 -4.91 -19.34 11.63
C PRO A 35 -4.46 -19.61 10.19
N TYR A 36 -3.24 -20.12 10.03
CA TYR A 36 -2.69 -20.58 8.75
C TYR A 36 -2.34 -22.08 8.78
N PRO A 37 -2.46 -22.81 7.65
CA PRO A 37 -2.23 -24.27 7.60
C PRO A 37 -0.81 -24.73 8.00
N SER A 38 0.16 -23.84 8.03
CA SER A 38 1.57 -24.14 8.33
C SER A 38 1.89 -24.25 9.83
N GLU A 39 0.90 -24.14 10.71
CA GLU A 39 1.08 -24.18 12.16
C GLU A 39 1.04 -25.62 12.69
N GLY A 40 2.21 -26.22 12.89
CA GLY A 40 2.34 -27.44 13.69
C GLY A 40 2.38 -27.09 15.18
N ASN A 41 1.66 -27.86 16.01
CA ASN A 41 1.86 -27.85 17.47
C ASN A 41 3.26 -28.40 17.80
N PRO A 42 4.00 -27.86 18.79
CA PRO A 42 3.56 -27.18 20.02
C PRO A 42 3.69 -25.63 20.01
N PRO A 43 3.20 -24.91 21.05
CA PRO A 43 3.31 -23.45 21.12
C PRO A 43 4.76 -22.98 21.09
N ASP A 44 5.07 -22.06 20.16
CA ASP A 44 6.39 -21.42 20.08
C ASP A 44 6.59 -20.51 21.31
N PRO A 45 7.73 -20.60 22.03
CA PRO A 45 8.06 -19.68 23.12
C PRO A 45 8.14 -18.20 22.67
N ASN A 46 8.31 -17.95 21.37
CA ASN A 46 8.19 -16.63 20.73
C ASN A 46 7.10 -16.68 19.66
N PRO A 47 5.81 -16.47 20.03
CA PRO A 47 4.72 -16.57 19.06
C PRO A 47 4.91 -15.54 17.94
N LEU A 48 4.81 -16.01 16.70
CA LEU A 48 4.84 -15.16 15.52
C LEU A 48 3.66 -14.18 15.55
N THR A 49 3.88 -12.99 14.99
CA THR A 49 2.78 -12.04 14.74
C THR A 49 1.88 -12.54 13.61
N GLN A 50 0.67 -11.99 13.52
CA GLN A 50 -0.26 -12.31 12.42
C GLN A 50 0.37 -12.10 11.03
N TRP A 51 1.19 -11.06 10.87
CA TRP A 51 1.93 -10.81 9.63
C TRP A 51 3.03 -11.83 9.36
N GLN A 52 3.74 -12.28 10.38
CA GLN A 52 4.77 -13.30 10.25
C GLN A 52 4.16 -14.66 9.90
N HIS A 53 3.00 -15.01 10.49
CA HIS A 53 2.21 -16.17 10.09
C HIS A 53 1.78 -16.07 8.61
N SER A 54 1.19 -14.94 8.22
CA SER A 54 0.80 -14.68 6.83
C SER A 54 1.97 -14.78 5.85
N THR A 55 3.11 -14.20 6.19
CA THR A 55 4.31 -14.18 5.35
C THR A 55 4.90 -15.57 5.20
N THR A 56 4.91 -16.37 6.27
CA THR A 56 5.36 -17.77 6.23
C THR A 56 4.47 -18.58 5.30
N PHE A 57 3.15 -18.45 5.43
CA PHE A 57 2.21 -19.11 4.53
C PHE A 57 2.36 -18.67 3.07
N LEU A 58 2.50 -17.37 2.80
CA LEU A 58 2.74 -16.87 1.44
C LEU A 58 4.00 -17.50 0.81
N ARG A 59 5.04 -17.79 1.59
CA ARG A 59 6.27 -18.45 1.13
C ARG A 59 6.10 -19.95 0.83
N THR A 60 5.09 -20.61 1.40
CA THR A 60 4.80 -22.02 1.08
C THR A 60 3.96 -22.16 -0.20
N LEU A 61 3.20 -21.13 -0.59
CA LEU A 61 2.30 -21.21 -1.74
C LEU A 61 2.96 -21.64 -3.06
N PRO A 62 4.19 -21.20 -3.42
CA PRO A 62 4.83 -21.66 -4.65
C PRO A 62 5.00 -23.18 -4.75
N SER A 63 5.25 -23.88 -3.64
CA SER A 63 5.43 -25.35 -3.64
C SER A 63 4.11 -26.12 -3.50
N THR A 64 3.05 -25.47 -3.02
CA THR A 64 1.73 -26.11 -2.79
C THR A 64 0.68 -25.74 -3.83
N SER A 65 0.98 -24.85 -4.76
CA SER A 65 0.05 -24.39 -5.80
C SER A 65 0.21 -25.16 -7.11
N PRO A 66 -0.83 -25.21 -7.97
CA PRO A 66 -0.72 -25.80 -9.30
C PRO A 66 0.42 -25.17 -10.13
N PRO A 67 1.09 -25.93 -11.01
CA PRO A 67 2.14 -25.40 -11.88
C PRO A 67 1.69 -24.15 -12.65
N GLY A 68 2.57 -23.15 -12.73
CA GLY A 68 2.29 -21.87 -13.39
C GLY A 68 1.52 -20.86 -12.53
N THR A 69 1.22 -21.17 -11.28
CA THR A 69 0.57 -20.24 -10.33
C THR A 69 1.60 -19.42 -9.56
N SER A 70 1.37 -18.11 -9.42
CA SER A 70 2.18 -17.24 -8.57
C SER A 70 1.30 -16.40 -7.66
N HIS A 71 1.77 -16.19 -6.43
CA HIS A 71 1.11 -15.36 -5.43
C HIS A 71 1.99 -14.15 -5.14
N LYS A 72 1.38 -12.96 -5.12
CA LYS A 72 2.07 -11.69 -4.90
C LYS A 72 1.28 -10.85 -3.92
N LEU A 73 1.99 -10.25 -2.97
CA LEU A 73 1.44 -9.24 -2.07
C LEU A 73 1.73 -7.86 -2.64
N PHE A 74 0.71 -7.02 -2.75
CA PHE A 74 0.82 -5.65 -3.24
C PHE A 74 0.40 -4.67 -2.16
N TYR A 75 1.20 -3.61 -2.01
CA TYR A 75 0.85 -2.42 -1.25
C TYR A 75 0.44 -1.36 -2.26
N LEU A 76 -0.83 -0.98 -2.25
CA LEU A 76 -1.39 -0.03 -3.20
C LEU A 76 -1.74 1.25 -2.45
N ALA A 77 -1.32 2.39 -3.01
CA ALA A 77 -1.60 3.70 -2.44
C ALA A 77 -1.99 4.69 -3.55
N ARG A 78 -2.97 5.55 -3.24
CA ARG A 78 -3.22 6.76 -4.02
C ARG A 78 -2.22 7.84 -3.59
N HIS A 79 -1.89 8.77 -4.48
CA HIS A 79 -1.16 9.98 -4.10
C HIS A 79 -1.91 10.75 -3.00
N GLY A 80 -1.19 11.52 -2.18
CA GLY A 80 -1.79 12.48 -1.25
C GLY A 80 -2.56 13.57 -1.98
N GLN A 81 -3.29 14.43 -1.25
CA GLN A 81 -4.03 15.53 -1.87
C GLN A 81 -3.09 16.40 -2.74
N GLY A 82 -3.41 16.51 -4.03
CA GLY A 82 -2.74 17.44 -4.94
C GLY A 82 -3.62 18.63 -5.29
N TYR A 83 -3.03 19.67 -5.88
CA TYR A 83 -3.79 20.86 -6.30
C TYR A 83 -4.92 20.54 -7.28
N HIS A 84 -4.79 19.50 -8.11
CA HIS A 84 -5.91 19.00 -8.94
C HIS A 84 -7.14 18.55 -8.12
N ASN A 85 -6.94 17.98 -6.91
CA ASN A 85 -8.07 17.60 -6.05
C ASN A 85 -8.74 18.83 -5.45
N VAL A 86 -7.94 19.86 -5.10
CA VAL A 86 -8.47 21.14 -4.63
C VAL A 86 -9.29 21.81 -5.72
N ALA A 87 -8.78 21.80 -6.96
CA ALA A 87 -9.48 22.34 -8.13
C ALA A 87 -10.80 21.61 -8.40
N GLU A 88 -10.79 20.27 -8.46
CA GLU A 88 -12.01 19.47 -8.63
C GLU A 88 -13.04 19.75 -7.53
N ALA A 89 -12.61 19.85 -6.27
CA ALA A 89 -13.49 20.15 -5.15
C ALA A 89 -14.08 21.57 -5.23
N PHE A 90 -13.29 22.55 -5.71
CA PHE A 90 -13.72 23.94 -5.85
C PHE A 90 -14.73 24.13 -7.00
N TYR A 91 -14.45 23.54 -8.17
CA TYR A 91 -15.31 23.68 -9.34
C TYR A 91 -16.50 22.71 -9.34
N GLY A 92 -16.42 21.64 -8.55
CA GLY A 92 -17.38 20.56 -8.54
C GLY A 92 -17.15 19.57 -9.69
N LYS A 93 -17.47 18.30 -9.43
CA LYS A 93 -17.16 17.17 -10.33
C LYS A 93 -17.69 17.37 -11.76
N GLU A 94 -18.92 17.83 -11.91
CA GLU A 94 -19.55 17.98 -13.22
C GLU A 94 -18.84 19.03 -14.09
N ALA A 95 -18.59 20.23 -13.55
CA ALA A 95 -17.87 21.28 -14.27
C ALA A 95 -16.40 20.93 -14.48
N TRP A 96 -15.79 20.20 -13.54
CA TRP A 96 -14.44 19.69 -13.66
C TRP A 96 -14.29 18.74 -14.85
N ASP A 97 -15.16 17.73 -14.92
CA ASP A 97 -15.15 16.72 -15.99
C ASP A 97 -15.53 17.36 -17.34
N ALA A 98 -16.40 18.37 -17.37
CA ALA A 98 -16.86 19.02 -18.60
C ALA A 98 -15.89 20.05 -19.18
N HIS A 99 -15.07 20.71 -18.35
CA HIS A 99 -14.27 21.86 -18.80
C HIS A 99 -12.91 21.97 -18.10
N TRP A 100 -12.89 22.08 -16.77
CA TRP A 100 -11.67 22.53 -16.06
C TRP A 100 -10.53 21.52 -16.11
N SER A 101 -10.83 20.22 -16.14
CA SER A 101 -9.83 19.15 -16.19
C SER A 101 -8.98 19.15 -17.47
N ALA A 102 -9.46 19.80 -18.54
CA ALA A 102 -8.74 19.91 -19.82
C ALA A 102 -7.78 21.11 -19.88
N LEU A 103 -7.81 21.99 -18.88
CA LEU A 103 -6.93 23.16 -18.79
C LEU A 103 -5.72 22.85 -17.91
N GLU A 104 -4.67 23.66 -18.01
CA GLU A 104 -3.49 23.52 -17.15
C GLU A 104 -3.70 24.09 -15.74
N GLY A 105 -4.58 25.08 -15.62
CA GLY A 105 -4.80 25.87 -14.40
C GLY A 105 -5.75 27.05 -14.63
N ASN A 106 -5.87 27.92 -13.63
CA ASN A 106 -6.65 29.17 -13.69
C ASN A 106 -5.81 30.44 -13.49
N GLY A 107 -4.48 30.34 -13.64
CA GLY A 107 -3.54 31.44 -13.40
C GLY A 107 -3.16 31.65 -11.93
N THR A 108 -3.88 31.06 -10.98
CA THR A 108 -3.52 31.07 -9.54
C THR A 108 -3.13 29.69 -9.02
N MET A 109 -3.62 28.64 -9.66
CA MET A 109 -3.35 27.24 -9.33
C MET A 109 -3.16 26.45 -10.62
N THR A 110 -2.19 25.53 -10.60
CA THR A 110 -1.91 24.59 -11.69
C THR A 110 -2.34 23.19 -11.25
N TRP A 111 -3.10 22.50 -12.10
CA TRP A 111 -3.53 21.13 -11.85
C TRP A 111 -3.06 20.14 -12.92
N ASP A 112 -2.51 20.62 -14.04
CA ASP A 112 -1.67 19.79 -14.90
C ASP A 112 -0.40 19.35 -14.16
N ASP A 113 -0.15 18.05 -14.17
CA ASP A 113 0.90 17.38 -13.40
C ASP A 113 1.10 17.98 -12.00
N ALA A 114 0.00 18.20 -11.27
CA ALA A 114 -0.01 18.98 -10.03
C ALA A 114 0.97 18.45 -8.97
N LEU A 115 1.55 19.38 -8.19
CA LEU A 115 2.25 19.08 -6.93
C LEU A 115 1.26 18.64 -5.84
N LEU A 116 1.79 18.06 -4.75
CA LEU A 116 1.02 17.92 -3.51
C LEU A 116 0.71 19.28 -2.89
N THR A 117 -0.40 19.34 -2.15
CA THR A 117 -0.63 20.43 -1.19
C THR A 117 0.13 20.13 0.11
N GLY A 118 0.25 21.12 1.00
CA GLY A 118 0.80 20.87 2.34
C GLY A 118 0.06 19.75 3.10
N LEU A 119 -1.27 19.68 2.95
CA LEU A 119 -2.07 18.56 3.49
C LEU A 119 -1.71 17.23 2.84
N GLY A 120 -1.52 17.20 1.52
CA GLY A 120 -1.09 16.00 0.80
C GLY A 120 0.28 15.48 1.24
N GLU A 121 1.21 16.38 1.54
CA GLU A 121 2.50 16.01 2.10
C GLU A 121 2.35 15.38 3.49
N GLU A 122 1.54 15.98 4.37
CA GLU A 122 1.30 15.46 5.72
C GLU A 122 0.65 14.07 5.68
N GLN A 123 -0.32 13.85 4.79
CA GLN A 123 -0.93 12.54 4.54
C GLN A 123 0.11 11.49 4.13
N ALA A 124 1.03 11.85 3.22
CA ALA A 124 2.09 10.94 2.79
C ALA A 124 3.06 10.61 3.93
N ARG A 125 3.46 11.61 4.72
CA ARG A 125 4.33 11.41 5.89
C ARG A 125 3.67 10.56 6.98
N GLU A 126 2.37 10.72 7.18
CA GLU A 126 1.61 9.90 8.13
C GLU A 126 1.55 8.44 7.71
N ALA A 127 1.28 8.18 6.42
CA ALA A 127 1.36 6.83 5.86
C ALA A 127 2.76 6.23 6.06
N GLY A 128 3.83 7.02 5.83
CA GLY A 128 5.21 6.58 6.07
C GLY A 128 5.48 6.19 7.53
N ARG A 129 5.12 7.05 8.49
CA ARG A 129 5.24 6.75 9.93
C ARG A 129 4.47 5.49 10.33
N PHE A 130 3.29 5.28 9.75
CA PHE A 130 2.51 4.07 9.99
C PHE A 130 3.22 2.82 9.43
N LEU A 131 3.71 2.87 8.19
CA LEU A 131 4.46 1.77 7.58
C LEU A 131 5.72 1.41 8.39
N GLU A 132 6.47 2.41 8.86
CA GLU A 132 7.63 2.19 9.74
C GLU A 132 7.27 1.38 10.99
N ARG A 133 6.13 1.68 11.63
CA ARG A 133 5.64 0.88 12.77
C ARG A 133 5.23 -0.53 12.36
N GLN A 134 4.61 -0.70 11.20
CA GLN A 134 4.21 -2.01 10.69
C GLN A 134 5.39 -2.91 10.36
N PHE A 135 6.50 -2.35 9.87
CA PHE A 135 7.72 -3.11 9.57
C PHE A 135 8.53 -3.48 10.81
N GLY A 136 8.34 -2.78 11.93
CA GLY A 136 9.02 -3.07 13.19
C GLY A 136 8.77 -4.51 13.69
N SER A 137 9.72 -5.06 14.44
CA SER A 137 9.69 -6.48 14.88
C SER A 137 8.47 -6.86 15.72
N GLY A 138 7.79 -5.90 16.36
CA GLY A 138 6.55 -6.14 17.10
C GLY A 138 5.32 -6.39 16.21
N VAL A 139 5.37 -6.04 14.92
CA VAL A 139 4.29 -6.28 13.95
C VAL A 139 4.77 -7.18 12.82
N GLY A 140 5.95 -6.93 12.25
CA GLY A 140 6.60 -7.84 11.31
C GLY A 140 5.94 -7.91 9.93
N MET A 141 5.29 -6.84 9.48
CA MET A 141 4.80 -6.74 8.10
C MET A 141 5.99 -6.80 7.13
N PRO A 142 5.91 -7.58 6.02
CA PRO A 142 7.04 -7.68 5.10
C PRO A 142 7.25 -6.38 4.32
N VAL A 143 8.51 -5.98 4.15
CA VAL A 143 8.87 -4.85 3.28
C VAL A 143 8.69 -5.27 1.81
N PRO A 144 8.17 -4.41 0.91
CA PRO A 144 8.07 -4.71 -0.51
C PRO A 144 9.43 -5.06 -1.13
N GLY A 145 9.47 -6.00 -2.07
CA GLY A 145 10.67 -6.32 -2.86
C GLY A 145 10.84 -5.48 -4.12
N GLY A 146 9.89 -4.60 -4.44
CA GLY A 146 9.90 -3.76 -5.63
C GLY A 146 8.85 -2.66 -5.56
N TRP A 147 9.11 -1.56 -6.27
CA TRP A 147 8.28 -0.36 -6.29
C TRP A 147 7.96 0.03 -7.73
N VAL A 148 6.72 0.40 -7.95
CA VAL A 148 6.25 1.01 -9.21
C VAL A 148 5.46 2.25 -8.83
N VAL A 149 5.75 3.36 -9.50
CA VAL A 149 5.13 4.65 -9.23
C VAL A 149 4.74 5.32 -10.54
N SER A 150 3.58 5.98 -10.56
CA SER A 150 3.16 6.81 -11.68
C SER A 150 4.14 7.98 -11.87
N PRO A 151 4.43 8.40 -13.11
CA PRO A 151 5.40 9.47 -13.38
C PRO A 151 4.91 10.87 -12.98
N LEU A 152 3.65 11.02 -12.55
CA LEU A 152 3.11 12.31 -12.14
C LEU A 152 3.78 12.81 -10.86
N ARG A 153 4.09 14.12 -10.80
CA ARG A 153 4.83 14.76 -9.69
C ARG A 153 4.25 14.42 -8.32
N ARG A 154 2.95 14.62 -8.11
CA ARG A 154 2.26 14.21 -6.87
C ARG A 154 2.46 12.75 -6.47
N CYS A 155 2.56 11.83 -7.44
CA CYS A 155 2.77 10.41 -7.16
C CYS A 155 4.21 10.15 -6.72
N LEU A 156 5.18 10.79 -7.37
CA LEU A 156 6.60 10.73 -7.01
C LEU A 156 6.85 11.37 -5.63
N GLU A 157 6.28 12.55 -5.38
CA GLU A 157 6.33 13.22 -4.07
C GLU A 157 5.72 12.33 -2.99
N THR A 158 4.50 11.81 -3.20
CA THR A 158 3.87 10.90 -2.24
C THR A 158 4.77 9.70 -1.97
N ALA A 159 5.31 9.06 -3.01
CA ALA A 159 6.18 7.91 -2.84
C ALA A 159 7.45 8.26 -2.06
N GLY A 160 8.10 9.38 -2.39
CA GLY A 160 9.30 9.86 -1.69
C GLY A 160 9.05 10.18 -0.22
N LEU A 161 7.91 10.81 0.10
CA LEU A 161 7.55 11.15 1.48
C LEU A 161 7.09 9.95 2.31
N THR A 162 6.34 9.04 1.71
CA THR A 162 5.84 7.82 2.37
C THR A 162 6.96 6.80 2.59
N TRP A 163 7.84 6.62 1.60
CA TRP A 163 8.80 5.52 1.61
C TRP A 163 10.25 5.96 1.78
N GLY A 164 10.60 7.24 1.67
CA GLY A 164 11.99 7.71 1.68
C GLY A 164 12.83 7.22 2.87
N GLY A 165 12.24 7.09 4.06
CA GLY A 165 12.89 6.49 5.24
C GLY A 165 13.15 4.98 5.09
N ALA A 166 12.22 4.24 4.48
CA ALA A 166 12.33 2.80 4.24
C ALA A 166 13.32 2.45 3.11
N TRP A 167 13.49 3.32 2.11
CA TRP A 167 14.45 3.13 1.01
C TRP A 167 15.90 3.21 1.51
N VAL A 168 16.16 4.05 2.52
CA VAL A 168 17.50 4.22 3.11
C VAL A 168 17.77 3.17 4.20
N GLY A 169 16.73 2.68 4.89
CA GLY A 169 16.85 1.63 5.92
C GLY A 169 17.13 0.23 5.37
N TRP A 170 16.80 -0.06 4.11
CA TRP A 170 17.00 -1.36 3.46
C TRP A 170 18.35 -1.44 2.70
N VAL A 171 19.46 -0.93 3.26
CA VAL A 171 20.79 -1.11 2.63
C VAL A 171 21.56 -2.31 3.23
N GLY A 172 20.97 -3.11 4.12
CA GLY A 172 21.77 -4.07 4.90
C GLY A 172 21.07 -5.35 5.37
N GLY A 173 20.44 -6.13 4.49
CA GLY A 173 19.76 -7.33 4.98
C GLY A 173 19.44 -8.47 4.04
N TRP A 174 20.15 -8.68 2.93
CA TRP A 174 20.15 -9.98 2.26
C TRP A 174 21.56 -10.33 1.76
N GLY A 175 22.29 -11.05 2.61
CA GLY A 175 23.34 -11.93 2.14
C GLY A 175 22.71 -13.21 1.58
N GLY A 176 23.05 -13.51 0.32
CA GLY A 176 23.09 -14.88 -0.20
C GLY A 176 21.88 -15.35 -1.00
N GLY A 177 22.09 -15.55 -2.30
CA GLY A 177 21.33 -16.51 -3.11
C GLY A 177 20.82 -15.97 -4.42
N VAL A 178 21.70 -15.99 -5.43
CA VAL A 178 21.32 -16.18 -6.85
C VAL A 178 20.49 -17.44 -7.02
#